data_AF-A0A832WTK4-F1
#
_entry.id   AF-A0A832WTK4-F1
#
_cell.length_a   1.000
_cell.length_b   1.000
_cell.length_c   1.000
_cell.angle_alpha   90.00
_cell.angle_beta   90.00
_cell.angle_gamma   90.00
#
_symmetry.space_group_name_H-M   'P 1'
#
loop_
_entity.id
_entity.type
_entity.pdbx_description
1 polymer ?
#
loop_
_entity_poly.entity_id
_entity_poly.type
_entity_poly.pdbx_seq_one_letter_code
_entity_poly.pdbx_strand_id
1 'polypeptide(L)'
;MNSKILIIGISILVIGTALYMIALTQLPEYETLIGSLTRAFDSDVQQKYDLLKLFQVIGPVAGVAGFIISIAGLVSSPKDN
;
A
#
# COMPACT_ATOMS: atom_id res chain seq x y z
N MET A 1 8.38 24.87 4.30
CA MET A 1 8.40 23.56 4.99
C MET A 1 7.15 22.74 4.69
N ASN A 2 5.99 23.39 4.58
CA ASN A 2 4.67 22.75 4.44
C ASN A 2 4.44 22.01 3.11
N SER A 3 4.93 22.55 1.98
CA SER A 3 4.87 21.84 0.69
C SER A 3 5.67 20.53 0.69
N LYS A 4 6.77 20.45 1.46
CA LYS A 4 7.55 19.19 1.57
C LYS A 4 6.75 18.12 2.32
N ILE A 5 6.05 18.50 3.40
CA ILE A 5 5.19 17.59 4.18
C ILE A 5 4.01 17.10 3.32
N LEU A 6 3.39 18.02 2.56
CA LEU A 6 2.32 17.67 1.63
C LEU A 6 2.79 16.66 0.57
N ILE A 7 3.95 16.90 -0.06
CA ILE A 7 4.53 16.00 -1.06
C ILE A 7 4.84 14.62 -0.45
N ILE A 8 5.37 14.58 0.78
CA ILE A 8 5.63 13.31 1.49
C ILE A 8 4.32 12.56 1.71
N GLY A 9 3.28 13.21 2.21
CA GLY A 9 1.97 12.59 2.44
C GLY A 9 1.38 12.01 1.15
N ILE A 10 1.43 12.77 0.04
CA ILE A 10 0.91 12.33 -1.25
C ILE A 10 1.73 11.15 -1.77
N SER A 11 3.05 11.20 -1.65
CA SER A 11 3.94 10.11 -2.07
C SER A 11 3.63 8.81 -1.33
N ILE A 12 3.47 8.88 -0.01
CA ILE A 12 3.12 7.72 0.82
C ILE A 12 1.73 7.19 0.45
N LEU A 13 0.77 8.08 0.18
CA LEU A 13 -0.58 7.71 -0.23
C LEU A 13 -0.58 6.96 -1.57
N VAL A 14 0.16 7.45 -2.56
CA VAL A 14 0.30 6.81 -3.87
C VAL A 14 0.97 5.44 -3.74
N ILE A 15 2.06 5.34 -2.98
CA ILE A 15 2.77 4.08 -2.75
C ILE A 15 1.86 3.06 -2.05
N GLY A 16 1.18 3.47 -0.97
CA GLY A 16 0.27 2.60 -0.24
C GLY A 16 -0.88 2.07 -1.11
N THR A 17 -1.47 2.96 -1.91
CA THR A 17 -2.56 2.59 -2.84
C THR A 17 -2.05 1.63 -3.92
N ALA A 18 -0.86 1.87 -4.49
CA ALA A 18 -0.27 0.99 -5.50
C ALA A 18 0.01 -0.41 -4.94
N LEU A 19 0.59 -0.52 -3.74
CA LEU A 19 0.83 -1.80 -3.07
C LEU A 19 -0.46 -2.57 -2.82
N TYR A 20 -1.50 -1.87 -2.35
CA TYR A 20 -2.82 -2.48 -2.15
C TYR A 20 -3.42 -3.01 -3.46
N MET A 21 -3.34 -2.22 -4.55
CA MET A 21 -3.88 -2.62 -5.86
C MET A 21 -3.14 -3.82 -6.44
N ILE A 22 -1.81 -3.89 -6.29
CA ILE A 22 -1.01 -5.05 -6.70
C ILE A 22 -1.43 -6.30 -5.91
N ALA A 23 -1.62 -6.17 -4.59
CA ALA A 23 -2.09 -7.28 -3.77
C ALA A 23 -3.49 -7.75 -4.21
N LEU A 24 -4.39 -6.81 -4.49
CA LEU A 24 -5.78 -7.11 -4.82
C LEU A 24 -5.94 -7.80 -6.18
N THR A 25 -5.05 -7.53 -7.14
CA THR A 25 -5.06 -8.18 -8.46
C THR A 25 -4.38 -9.54 -8.44
N GLN A 26 -3.31 -9.72 -7.66
CA GLN A 26 -2.52 -10.95 -7.67
C GLN A 26 -2.93 -11.99 -6.63
N LEU A 27 -3.38 -11.58 -5.42
CA LEU A 27 -3.80 -12.53 -4.37
C LEU A 27 -4.83 -13.56 -4.83
N PRO A 28 -5.87 -13.20 -5.61
CA PRO A 28 -6.88 -14.16 -6.04
C PRO A 28 -6.29 -15.36 -6.78
N GLU A 29 -5.22 -15.18 -7.56
CA GLU A 29 -4.57 -16.26 -8.31
C GLU A 29 -3.97 -17.33 -7.38
N TYR A 30 -3.38 -16.89 -6.27
CA TYR A 30 -2.82 -17.77 -5.24
C TYR A 30 -3.89 -18.44 -4.39
N GLU A 31 -5.07 -17.83 -4.24
CA GLU A 31 -6.21 -18.38 -3.49
C GLU A 31 -7.03 -19.40 -4.29
N THR A 32 -6.82 -19.51 -5.61
CA THR A 32 -7.41 -20.59 -6.41
C THR A 32 -6.94 -21.98 -5.96
N LEU A 33 -7.68 -23.02 -6.33
CA LEU A 33 -7.31 -24.41 -6.06
C LEU A 33 -5.89 -24.73 -6.57
N ILE A 34 -5.56 -24.34 -7.81
CA ILE A 34 -4.24 -24.55 -8.40
C ILE A 34 -3.18 -23.73 -7.65
N GLY A 35 -3.45 -22.45 -7.37
CA GLY A 35 -2.55 -21.59 -6.61
C GLY A 35 -2.27 -22.10 -5.19
N SER A 36 -3.27 -22.67 -4.51
CA SER A 36 -3.12 -23.24 -3.17
C SER A 36 -2.26 -24.51 -3.16
N LEU A 37 -2.40 -25.36 -4.18
CA LEU A 37 -1.55 -26.55 -4.35
C LEU A 37 -0.11 -26.14 -4.66
N THR A 38 0.11 -25.21 -5.59
CA THR A 38 1.45 -24.73 -5.92
C THR A 38 2.15 -24.14 -4.69
N ARG A 39 1.45 -23.36 -3.86
CA ARG A 39 1.98 -22.83 -2.59
C ARG A 39 2.35 -23.90 -1.57
N ALA A 40 1.63 -25.01 -1.54
CA ALA A 40 1.92 -26.11 -0.62
C ALA A 40 3.19 -26.86 -0.99
N PHE A 41 3.58 -26.86 -2.27
CA PHE A 41 4.75 -27.56 -2.78
C PHE A 41 5.96 -26.66 -3.08
N ASP A 42 5.77 -25.34 -3.16
CA ASP A 42 6.82 -24.38 -3.49
C ASP A 42 6.90 -23.24 -2.45
N SER A 43 8.01 -23.22 -1.71
CA SER A 43 8.27 -22.24 -0.65
C SER A 43 8.43 -20.80 -1.18
N ASP A 44 8.92 -20.62 -2.41
CA ASP A 44 9.10 -19.29 -3.00
C ASP A 44 7.76 -18.68 -3.38
N VAL A 45 6.83 -19.52 -3.84
CA VAL A 45 5.45 -19.14 -4.16
C VAL A 45 4.69 -18.79 -2.87
N GLN A 46 4.91 -19.54 -1.78
CA GLN A 46 4.35 -19.22 -0.47
C GLN A 46 4.87 -17.88 0.08
N GLN A 47 6.18 -17.59 -0.04
CA GLN A 47 6.73 -16.29 0.35
C GLN A 47 6.12 -15.12 -0.44
N LYS A 48 5.92 -15.29 -1.76
CA LYS A 48 5.25 -14.27 -2.59
C LYS A 48 3.82 -14.01 -2.12
N TYR A 49 3.08 -15.06 -1.78
CA TYR A 49 1.73 -14.92 -1.24
C TYR A 49 1.71 -14.17 0.10
N ASP A 50 2.63 -14.50 1.01
CA ASP A 50 2.72 -13.82 2.31
C ASP A 50 3.10 -12.34 2.14
N LEU A 51 3.99 -12.02 1.18
CA LEU A 51 4.33 -10.65 0.81
C LEU A 51 3.12 -9.88 0.24
N LEU A 52 2.33 -10.52 -0.63
CA LEU A 52 1.12 -9.91 -1.19
C LEU A 52 0.06 -9.67 -0.10
N LYS A 53 -0.10 -10.58 0.86
CA LYS A 53 -0.95 -10.34 2.04
C LYS A 53 -0.44 -9.16 2.87
N LEU A 54 0.87 -9.05 3.04
CA LEU A 54 1.49 -7.94 3.73
C LEU A 54 1.21 -6.61 3.00
N PHE A 55 1.27 -6.59 1.67
CA PHE A 55 0.89 -5.43 0.86
C PHE A 55 -0.61 -5.08 0.97
N GLN A 56 -1.49 -6.08 1.06
CA GLN A 56 -2.92 -5.85 1.27
C GLN A 56 -3.21 -5.14 2.60
N VAL A 57 -2.42 -5.41 3.64
CA VAL A 57 -2.59 -4.81 4.97
C VAL A 57 -1.86 -3.46 5.07
N ILE A 58 -0.60 -3.40 4.62
CA ILE A 58 0.22 -2.19 4.74
C ILE A 58 -0.21 -1.12 3.75
N GLY A 59 -0.70 -1.50 2.56
CA GLY A 59 -1.13 -0.54 1.53
C GLY A 59 -2.18 0.45 2.05
N PRO A 60 -3.31 -0.01 2.64
CA PRO A 60 -4.31 0.86 3.26
C PRO A 60 -3.77 1.65 4.46
N VAL A 61 -2.94 1.04 5.31
CA VAL A 61 -2.34 1.73 6.47
C VAL A 61 -1.45 2.89 6.02
N ALA A 62 -0.60 2.65 5.01
CA ALA A 62 0.21 3.68 4.38
C ALA A 62 -0.67 4.72 3.66
N GLY A 63 -1.73 4.30 2.97
CA GLY A 63 -2.71 5.19 2.34
C GLY A 63 -3.33 6.18 3.32
N VAL A 64 -3.82 5.68 4.46
CA VAL A 64 -4.40 6.49 5.54
C VAL A 64 -3.36 7.40 6.18
N ALA A 65 -2.16 6.88 6.48
CA ALA A 65 -1.07 7.69 7.03
C ALA A 65 -0.67 8.82 6.09
N GLY A 66 -0.52 8.52 4.80
CA GLY A 66 -0.23 9.50 3.75
C GLY A 66 -1.30 10.57 3.66
N PHE A 67 -2.58 10.17 3.71
CA PHE A 67 -3.72 11.09 3.71
C PHE A 67 -3.69 12.06 4.90
N ILE A 68 -3.46 11.54 6.12
CA ILE A 68 -3.37 12.35 7.34
C ILE A 68 -2.23 13.36 7.23
N ILE A 69 -1.05 12.91 6.77
CA ILE A 69 0.13 13.77 6.58
C ILE A 69 -0.15 14.86 5.52
N SER A 70 -0.84 14.51 4.43
CA SER A 70 -1.24 15.47 3.39
C SER A 70 -2.19 16.52 3.94
N ILE A 71 -3.20 16.13 4.73
CA ILE A 71 -4.11 17.09 5.39
C ILE A 71 -3.32 18.00 6.34
N ALA A 72 -2.44 17.43 7.16
CA ALA A 72 -1.61 18.22 8.07
C ALA A 72 -0.74 19.24 7.31
N GLY A 73 -0.17 18.85 6.17
CA GLY A 73 0.59 19.73 5.28
C GLY A 73 -0.24 20.84 4.63
N LEU A 74 -1.51 20.57 4.29
CA LEU A 74 -2.46 21.56 3.76
C LEU A 74 -2.89 22.57 4.83
N VAL A 75 -3.29 22.10 6.02
CA VAL A 75 -3.79 22.95 7.11
C VAL A 75 -2.68 23.82 7.71
N SER A 76 -1.44 23.32 7.73
CA SER A 76 -0.27 24.08 8.20
C SER A 76 0.30 25.04 7.16
N SER A 77 -0.14 24.98 5.90
CA SER A 77 0.29 25.94 4.88
C SER A 77 -0.34 27.30 5.20
N PRO A 78 0.45 28.34 5.53
CA PRO A 78 -0.11 29.67 5.72
C PRO A 78 -0.81 30.07 4.43
N LYS A 79 -2.07 30.50 4.56
CA LYS A 79 -2.76 31.26 3.52
C LYS A 79 -1.94 32.51 3.29
N ASP A 80 -1.08 32.51 2.28
CA ASP A 80 -0.64 33.76 1.66
C ASP A 80 -1.91 34.39 1.07
N ASN A 81 -2.42 35.42 1.77
CA ASN A 81 -3.31 36.43 1.22
C ASN A 81 -2.46 37.45 0.46
#